data_AF-A0A348Z4G8-F1
#
_entry.id   AF-A0A348Z4G8-F1
#
_cell.length_a   1.000
_cell.length_b   1.000
_cell.length_c   1.000
_cell.angle_alpha   90.00
_cell.angle_beta   90.00
_cell.angle_gamma   90.00
#
_symmetry.space_group_name_H-M   'P 1'
#
loop_
_entity.id
_entity.type
_entity.pdbx_description
1 polymer ?
#
loop_
_entity_poly.entity_id
_entity_poly.type
_entity_poly.pdbx_seq_one_letter_code
_entity_poly.pdbx_strand_id
1 'polypeptide(L)'
;MTKLKELANETSLNVSIVCPCADKELKQMDKDYNALSATSFGKSYRYLVFEPSYLKEQSKISSIQINHCNNPFCKWFGLPQQKFDNVKSKPSRYKLVGGGEERKRITCNDDVIKDTAGISMNCTAETVSNWSIAEEIKRLISINTVVYKEVTYTFHKDGCLDVDKNPFENREAFYSRGKSTGNSQKYQCKTCKKITNVLPTVRENFSYNQKKNDILPLFTELLVSRTPIKRTCEILNISPKTYYHKLEWLYRKCIEFLDRYETKAFKSIEFDKIWLNTDKMIYYLNNVRRKGKGGLHYDIEDTKFKTFLVASSELYSRYVFRADIAYDYTITQEQIEADTIKYHDDHLYSFARKNERLRFPYAPQPPTPNDDETKAQYELKLSEFNRRKDYIEGMHTNSKYTSIAHYWLIKEMINCNKWNFVSDEDSAIIDAIMRVFTQSIKDRQSHYFLCKLDHN
;
A
#
# COMPACT_ATOMS: atom_id res chain seq x y z
N MET A 1 9.00 14.52 27.14
CA MET A 1 10.30 14.15 26.53
C MET A 1 10.02 13.32 25.28
N THR A 2 10.70 13.59 24.16
CA THR A 2 10.41 12.91 22.89
C THR A 2 10.94 11.47 22.92
N LYS A 3 10.02 10.50 22.86
CA LYS A 3 10.35 9.07 22.78
C LYS A 3 11.03 8.74 21.45
N LEU A 4 11.79 7.65 21.41
CA LEU A 4 12.36 7.12 20.17
C LEU A 4 11.22 6.74 19.20
N LYS A 5 11.47 6.90 17.90
CA LYS A 5 10.55 6.49 16.84
C LYS A 5 11.09 5.26 16.10
N GLU A 6 10.19 4.48 15.55
CA GLU A 6 10.48 3.37 14.64
C GLU A 6 9.57 3.44 13.40
N LEU A 7 9.93 2.68 12.36
CA LEU A 7 9.06 2.55 11.18
C LEU A 7 7.76 1.90 11.60
N ALA A 8 6.64 2.39 11.08
CA ALA A 8 5.36 1.78 11.34
C ALA A 8 5.32 0.36 10.76
N ASN A 9 4.72 -0.54 11.53
CA ASN A 9 4.26 -1.85 11.08
C ASN A 9 2.73 -1.92 11.10
N GLU A 10 2.15 -2.99 10.55
CA GLU A 10 0.70 -3.14 10.43
C GLU A 10 -0.07 -3.06 11.76
N THR A 11 0.56 -3.45 12.87
CA THR A 11 -0.07 -3.46 14.20
C THR A 11 0.06 -2.13 14.94
N SER A 12 1.10 -1.35 14.63
CA SER A 12 1.36 -0.03 15.23
C SER A 12 0.65 1.11 14.50
N LEU A 13 0.23 0.90 13.26
CA LEU A 13 -0.42 1.90 12.45
C LEU A 13 -1.93 1.89 12.74
N ASN A 14 -2.50 3.03 13.13
CA ASN A 14 -3.95 3.20 13.33
C ASN A 14 -4.69 3.38 11.98
N VAL A 15 -4.35 2.54 11.00
CA VAL A 15 -5.00 2.49 9.69
C VAL A 15 -5.53 1.09 9.45
N SER A 16 -6.84 0.98 9.26
CA SER A 16 -7.51 -0.28 8.98
C SER A 16 -8.44 -0.14 7.80
N ILE A 17 -8.70 -1.26 7.13
CA ILE A 17 -9.61 -1.33 6.00
C ILE A 17 -10.83 -2.13 6.45
N VAL A 18 -12.01 -1.59 6.18
CA VAL A 18 -13.26 -2.32 6.41
C VAL A 18 -13.44 -3.31 5.28
N CYS A 19 -13.59 -4.59 5.63
CA CYS A 19 -13.94 -5.63 4.68
C CYS A 19 -15.24 -5.22 3.95
N PRO A 20 -15.26 -5.22 2.60
CA PRO A 20 -16.47 -4.90 1.84
C PRO A 20 -17.63 -5.85 2.16
N CYS A 21 -17.32 -7.10 2.46
CA CYS A 21 -18.30 -8.13 2.83
C CYS A 21 -18.49 -8.19 4.35
N ALA A 22 -19.73 -8.18 4.82
CA ALA A 22 -20.04 -8.35 6.24
C ALA A 22 -19.88 -9.82 6.68
N ASP A 23 -19.73 -10.08 7.99
CA ASP A 23 -19.55 -11.46 8.50
C ASP A 23 -20.67 -12.43 8.09
N LYS A 24 -21.91 -11.94 7.93
CA LYS A 24 -23.03 -12.75 7.44
C LYS A 24 -22.86 -13.14 5.98
N GLU A 25 -22.30 -12.25 5.17
CA GLU A 25 -22.02 -12.47 3.76
C GLU A 25 -20.83 -13.40 3.59
N LEU A 26 -19.77 -13.26 4.39
CA LEU A 26 -18.65 -14.20 4.40
C LEU A 26 -19.11 -15.64 4.69
N LYS A 27 -20.01 -15.81 5.67
CA LYS A 27 -20.64 -17.13 5.95
C LYS A 27 -21.49 -17.65 4.79
N GLN A 28 -22.04 -16.76 3.97
CA GLN A 28 -22.77 -17.16 2.77
C GLN A 28 -21.80 -17.53 1.64
N MET A 29 -20.70 -16.78 1.49
CA MET A 29 -19.61 -17.11 0.58
C MET A 29 -19.04 -18.50 0.87
N ASP A 30 -18.83 -18.87 2.14
CA ASP A 30 -18.37 -20.22 2.52
C ASP A 30 -19.31 -21.33 2.03
N LYS A 31 -20.63 -21.08 2.06
CA LYS A 31 -21.63 -22.03 1.56
C LYS A 31 -21.64 -22.08 0.03
N ASP A 32 -21.63 -20.90 -0.59
CA ASP A 32 -21.68 -20.75 -2.04
C ASP A 32 -20.43 -21.31 -2.71
N TYR A 33 -19.27 -21.20 -2.07
CA TYR A 33 -17.99 -21.70 -2.58
C TYR A 33 -18.04 -23.21 -2.86
N ASN A 34 -18.70 -23.98 -1.99
CA ASN A 34 -18.87 -25.42 -2.18
C ASN A 34 -20.05 -25.78 -3.10
N ALA A 35 -21.01 -24.86 -3.28
CA ALA A 35 -22.27 -25.12 -3.98
C ALA A 35 -22.29 -24.63 -5.43
N LEU A 36 -21.44 -23.67 -5.79
CA LEU A 36 -21.41 -23.01 -7.09
C LEU A 36 -20.07 -23.25 -7.78
N SER A 37 -20.07 -23.38 -9.11
CA SER A 37 -18.87 -23.24 -9.94
C SER A 37 -18.22 -21.85 -9.72
N ALA A 38 -16.91 -21.70 -9.89
CA ALA A 38 -16.21 -20.41 -9.89
C ALA A 38 -16.89 -19.31 -10.72
N THR A 39 -17.37 -19.63 -11.92
CA THR A 39 -18.07 -18.65 -12.78
C THR A 39 -19.38 -18.15 -12.14
N SER A 40 -20.15 -19.06 -11.56
CA SER A 40 -21.42 -18.74 -10.89
C SER A 40 -21.19 -17.99 -9.58
N PHE A 41 -20.16 -18.37 -8.82
CA PHE A 41 -19.71 -17.66 -7.62
C PHE A 41 -19.37 -16.21 -7.95
N GLY A 42 -18.46 -15.97 -8.90
CA GLY A 42 -18.10 -14.61 -9.33
C GLY A 42 -19.31 -13.79 -9.80
N LYS A 43 -20.30 -14.41 -10.46
CA LYS A 43 -21.55 -13.74 -10.87
C LYS A 43 -22.41 -13.31 -9.68
N SER A 44 -22.50 -14.12 -8.62
CA SER A 44 -23.27 -13.80 -7.41
C SER A 44 -22.71 -12.56 -6.72
N TYR A 45 -21.39 -12.42 -6.67
CA TYR A 45 -20.69 -11.32 -5.97
C TYR A 45 -20.25 -10.16 -6.89
N ARG A 46 -20.72 -10.13 -8.15
CA ARG A 46 -20.35 -9.07 -9.12
C ARG A 46 -20.79 -7.67 -8.73
N TYR A 47 -21.74 -7.54 -7.80
CA TYR A 47 -22.22 -6.24 -7.33
C TYR A 47 -21.14 -5.47 -6.56
N LEU A 48 -20.15 -6.18 -5.98
CA LEU A 48 -19.02 -5.60 -5.24
C LEU A 48 -18.21 -4.57 -6.06
N VAL A 49 -18.26 -4.63 -7.39
CA VAL A 49 -17.63 -3.60 -8.25
C VAL A 49 -18.14 -2.19 -7.95
N PHE A 50 -19.42 -2.06 -7.58
CA PHE A 50 -20.10 -0.80 -7.31
C PHE A 50 -20.22 -0.51 -5.81
N GLU A 51 -19.76 -1.41 -4.94
CA GLU A 51 -19.67 -1.17 -3.51
C GLU A 51 -18.37 -0.43 -3.15
N PRO A 52 -18.43 0.58 -2.26
CA PRO A 52 -17.24 1.27 -1.78
C PRO A 52 -16.45 0.39 -0.81
N SER A 53 -15.13 0.56 -0.81
CA SER A 53 -14.28 0.11 0.30
C SER A 53 -13.99 1.27 1.24
N TYR A 54 -13.84 1.02 2.53
CA TYR A 54 -13.63 2.09 3.51
C TYR A 54 -12.25 1.98 4.16
N LEU A 55 -11.48 3.06 4.07
CA LEU A 55 -10.23 3.25 4.79
C LEU A 55 -10.51 4.04 6.06
N LYS A 56 -10.16 3.47 7.21
CA LYS A 56 -10.23 4.13 8.52
C LYS A 56 -8.83 4.54 8.94
N GLU A 57 -8.59 5.83 9.07
CA GLU A 57 -7.34 6.40 9.58
C GLU A 57 -7.66 7.31 10.77
N GLN A 58 -7.17 6.95 11.96
CA GLN A 58 -7.46 7.67 13.20
C GLN A 58 -8.98 7.84 13.45
N SER A 59 -9.53 9.03 13.18
CA SER A 59 -10.95 9.37 13.29
C SER A 59 -11.64 9.63 11.95
N LYS A 60 -10.91 9.57 10.83
CA LYS A 60 -11.43 9.81 9.49
C LYS A 60 -11.78 8.48 8.81
N ILE A 61 -12.97 8.43 8.23
CA ILE A 61 -13.41 7.32 7.38
C ILE A 61 -13.50 7.85 5.95
N SER A 62 -12.70 7.30 5.05
CA SER A 62 -12.67 7.66 3.64
C SER A 62 -13.26 6.53 2.81
N SER A 63 -14.29 6.84 2.01
CA SER A 63 -14.87 5.89 1.06
C SER A 63 -14.09 5.88 -0.25
N ILE A 64 -13.74 4.69 -0.74
CA ILE A 64 -13.04 4.45 -2.00
C ILE A 64 -14.02 3.75 -2.93
N GLN A 65 -14.55 4.50 -3.89
CA GLN A 65 -15.31 3.98 -5.01
C GLN A 65 -14.87 4.71 -6.27
N ILE A 66 -14.13 4.02 -7.13
CA ILE A 66 -13.59 4.61 -8.36
C ILE A 66 -13.99 3.86 -9.64
N ASN A 67 -14.88 2.87 -9.55
CA ASN A 67 -15.46 2.17 -10.69
C ASN A 67 -16.63 2.97 -11.27
N HIS A 68 -16.28 3.99 -12.05
CA HIS A 68 -17.20 4.83 -12.83
C HIS A 68 -16.57 5.19 -14.19
N CYS A 69 -17.33 5.88 -15.05
CA CYS A 69 -16.76 6.37 -16.31
C CYS A 69 -15.56 7.30 -16.02
N ASN A 70 -14.45 7.05 -16.71
CA ASN A 70 -13.19 7.81 -16.61
C ASN A 70 -12.94 8.70 -17.86
N ASN A 71 -13.90 8.79 -18.78
CA ASN A 71 -13.81 9.66 -19.94
C ASN A 71 -14.50 11.01 -19.64
N PRO A 72 -13.75 12.13 -19.57
CA PRO A 72 -14.28 13.45 -19.17
C PRO A 72 -15.31 14.02 -20.15
N PHE A 73 -15.37 13.52 -21.38
CA PHE A 73 -16.31 13.97 -22.40
C PHE A 73 -17.65 13.22 -22.34
N CYS A 74 -17.74 12.13 -21.59
CA CYS A 74 -18.96 11.35 -21.45
C CYS A 74 -19.90 11.99 -20.41
N LYS A 75 -21.21 12.03 -20.68
CA LYS A 75 -22.22 12.48 -19.70
C LYS A 75 -22.08 11.78 -18.34
N TRP A 76 -21.71 10.50 -18.35
CA TRP A 76 -21.59 9.67 -17.15
C TRP A 76 -20.25 9.78 -16.43
N PHE A 77 -19.35 10.66 -16.87
CA PHE A 77 -18.05 10.87 -16.24
C PHE A 77 -18.16 11.07 -14.72
N GLY A 78 -17.51 10.21 -13.96
CA GLY A 78 -17.44 10.36 -12.51
C GLY A 78 -18.71 10.12 -11.72
N LEU A 79 -19.80 9.68 -12.36
CA LEU A 79 -21.07 9.48 -11.67
C LEU A 79 -21.16 8.06 -11.09
N PRO A 80 -21.72 7.89 -9.88
CA PRO A 80 -21.87 6.57 -9.28
C PRO A 80 -22.86 5.72 -10.07
N GLN A 81 -22.79 4.41 -9.86
CA GLN A 81 -23.78 3.49 -10.41
C GLN A 81 -25.18 3.85 -9.90
N GLN A 82 -26.15 3.85 -10.81
CA GLN A 82 -27.54 4.10 -10.49
C GLN A 82 -28.41 3.19 -11.35
N LYS A 83 -29.45 2.60 -10.76
CA LYS A 83 -30.52 1.91 -11.49
C LYS A 83 -31.67 2.88 -11.72
N PHE A 84 -32.22 2.89 -12.93
CA PHE A 84 -33.31 3.77 -13.31
C PHE A 84 -34.63 3.02 -13.25
N ASP A 85 -35.22 2.90 -12.05
CA ASP A 85 -36.43 2.10 -11.81
C ASP A 85 -37.67 2.61 -12.57
N ASN A 86 -37.69 3.90 -12.92
CA ASN A 86 -38.82 4.57 -13.57
C ASN A 86 -38.85 4.37 -15.10
N VAL A 87 -37.90 3.62 -15.68
CA VAL A 87 -37.78 3.40 -17.13
C VAL A 87 -37.97 1.92 -17.47
N LYS A 88 -38.61 1.64 -18.62
CA LYS A 88 -38.77 0.28 -19.15
C LYS A 88 -37.40 -0.41 -19.21
N SER A 89 -37.33 -1.67 -18.75
CA SER A 89 -36.11 -2.49 -18.57
C SER A 89 -35.20 -2.14 -17.39
N LYS A 90 -35.52 -1.09 -16.63
CA LYS A 90 -34.77 -0.62 -15.45
C LYS A 90 -33.26 -0.58 -15.67
N PRO A 91 -32.80 0.11 -16.73
CA PRO A 91 -31.39 0.10 -17.08
C PRO A 91 -30.58 0.74 -15.96
N SER A 92 -29.34 0.27 -15.80
CA SER A 92 -28.35 0.91 -14.94
C SER A 92 -27.49 1.88 -15.73
N ARG A 93 -26.83 2.82 -15.05
CA ARG A 93 -25.85 3.73 -15.66
C ARG A 93 -24.73 2.96 -16.36
N TYR A 94 -24.23 1.91 -15.72
CA TYR A 94 -23.19 1.05 -16.24
C TYR A 94 -23.68 -0.39 -16.38
N LYS A 95 -23.28 -1.05 -17.47
CA LYS A 95 -23.34 -2.50 -17.64
C LYS A 95 -21.94 -3.09 -17.47
N LEU A 96 -21.87 -4.29 -16.89
CA LEU A 96 -20.64 -5.07 -16.90
C LEU A 96 -20.55 -5.86 -18.20
N VAL A 97 -19.42 -5.72 -18.90
CA VAL A 97 -19.11 -6.44 -20.14
C VAL A 97 -17.77 -7.16 -20.02
N GLY A 98 -17.55 -8.16 -20.87
CA GLY A 98 -16.32 -8.96 -20.92
C GLY A 98 -16.62 -10.46 -20.85
N GLY A 99 -16.16 -11.19 -21.86
CA GLY A 99 -16.42 -12.63 -22.06
C GLY A 99 -15.43 -13.60 -21.41
N GLY A 100 -14.40 -13.10 -20.71
CA GLY A 100 -13.43 -13.94 -19.99
C GLY A 100 -13.73 -14.08 -18.49
N GLU A 101 -13.11 -15.06 -17.85
CA GLU A 101 -13.32 -15.41 -16.43
C GLU A 101 -12.88 -14.33 -15.45
N GLU A 102 -11.80 -13.58 -15.70
CA GLU A 102 -11.20 -12.77 -14.61
C GLU A 102 -11.42 -11.25 -14.69
N ARG A 103 -11.31 -10.65 -15.89
CA ARG A 103 -11.33 -9.18 -16.05
C ARG A 103 -12.62 -8.72 -16.72
N LYS A 104 -13.46 -8.02 -15.96
CA LYS A 104 -14.64 -7.33 -16.48
C LYS A 104 -14.33 -5.87 -16.75
N ARG A 105 -15.19 -5.23 -17.52
CA ARG A 105 -15.16 -3.80 -17.81
C ARG A 105 -16.54 -3.21 -17.56
N ILE A 106 -16.59 -1.96 -17.16
CA ILE A 106 -17.85 -1.21 -17.13
C ILE A 106 -18.01 -0.47 -18.45
N THR A 107 -19.20 -0.53 -19.02
CA THR A 107 -19.57 0.24 -20.20
C THR A 107 -20.75 1.13 -19.88
N CYS A 108 -20.67 2.39 -20.30
CA CYS A 108 -21.73 3.38 -20.15
C CYS A 108 -22.95 2.97 -20.98
N ASN A 109 -24.13 2.90 -20.34
CA ASN A 109 -25.38 2.77 -21.07
C ASN A 109 -25.87 4.13 -21.57
N ASP A 110 -26.80 4.12 -22.51
CA ASP A 110 -27.41 5.33 -23.04
C ASP A 110 -28.15 6.10 -21.95
N ASP A 111 -28.26 7.41 -22.16
CA ASP A 111 -29.01 8.27 -21.26
C ASP A 111 -30.52 8.16 -21.51
N VAL A 112 -31.19 7.52 -20.55
CA VAL A 112 -32.63 7.32 -20.56
C VAL A 112 -33.43 8.43 -19.89
N ILE A 113 -32.80 9.24 -19.03
CA ILE A 113 -33.51 10.30 -18.30
C ILE A 113 -33.53 11.60 -19.12
N LYS A 114 -32.44 11.92 -19.84
CA LYS A 114 -32.30 13.17 -20.61
C LYS A 114 -32.57 14.43 -19.77
N ASP A 115 -32.29 14.36 -18.47
CA ASP A 115 -32.47 15.43 -17.48
C ASP A 115 -31.50 16.60 -17.64
N THR A 116 -30.30 16.29 -18.12
CA THR A 116 -29.16 17.20 -18.18
C THR A 116 -28.52 17.14 -19.57
N ALA A 117 -27.95 18.25 -20.01
CA ALA A 117 -27.26 18.34 -21.28
C ALA A 117 -26.05 17.38 -21.34
N GLY A 118 -25.81 16.80 -22.51
CA GLY A 118 -24.69 15.88 -22.76
C GLY A 118 -25.15 14.56 -23.36
N ILE A 119 -24.19 13.77 -23.85
CA ILE A 119 -24.45 12.47 -24.48
C ILE A 119 -23.59 11.41 -23.77
N SER A 120 -24.20 10.26 -23.48
CA SER A 120 -23.44 9.08 -23.07
C SER A 120 -22.73 8.50 -24.30
N MET A 121 -21.41 8.39 -24.27
CA MET A 121 -20.61 7.99 -25.44
C MET A 121 -20.25 6.50 -25.44
N ASN A 122 -21.07 5.63 -24.83
CA ASN A 122 -20.82 4.19 -24.71
C ASN A 122 -19.38 3.85 -24.26
N CYS A 123 -18.80 4.70 -23.41
CA CYS A 123 -17.41 4.60 -22.98
C CYS A 123 -17.21 3.34 -22.15
N THR A 124 -16.07 2.68 -22.36
CA THR A 124 -15.68 1.48 -21.61
C THR A 124 -14.48 1.81 -20.72
N ALA A 125 -14.56 1.44 -19.44
CA ALA A 125 -13.47 1.59 -18.47
C ALA A 125 -13.17 0.23 -17.82
N GLU A 126 -11.89 -0.01 -17.54
CA GLU A 126 -11.46 -1.21 -16.82
C GLU A 126 -11.92 -1.16 -15.37
N THR A 127 -12.37 -2.29 -14.82
CA THR A 127 -12.70 -2.38 -13.40
C THR A 127 -11.45 -2.57 -12.57
N VAL A 128 -11.45 -2.01 -11.36
CA VAL A 128 -10.38 -2.15 -10.37
C VAL A 128 -10.98 -2.56 -9.03
N SER A 129 -10.19 -3.23 -8.20
CA SER A 129 -10.61 -3.58 -6.84
C SER A 129 -10.49 -2.38 -5.92
N ASN A 130 -11.62 -1.81 -5.51
CA ASN A 130 -11.67 -0.75 -4.50
C ASN A 130 -10.97 -1.20 -3.21
N TRP A 131 -11.11 -2.49 -2.86
CA TRP A 131 -10.47 -3.07 -1.68
C TRP A 131 -8.95 -3.10 -1.85
N SER A 132 -8.47 -3.57 -2.99
CA SER A 132 -7.03 -3.62 -3.24
C SER A 132 -6.39 -2.23 -3.37
N ILE A 133 -7.14 -1.23 -3.83
CA ILE A 133 -6.70 0.17 -3.79
C ILE A 133 -6.56 0.65 -2.35
N ALA A 134 -7.52 0.33 -1.48
CA ALA A 134 -7.44 0.66 -0.06
C ALA A 134 -6.21 0.01 0.59
N GLU A 135 -5.92 -1.26 0.28
CA GLU A 135 -4.73 -1.97 0.75
C GLU A 135 -3.44 -1.32 0.23
N GLU A 136 -3.41 -0.85 -1.02
CA GLU A 136 -2.26 -0.15 -1.57
C GLU A 136 -2.04 1.22 -0.90
N ILE A 137 -3.11 1.97 -0.64
CA ILE A 137 -3.04 3.23 0.12
C ILE A 137 -2.51 2.95 1.53
N LYS A 138 -3.05 1.95 2.23
CA LYS A 138 -2.57 1.54 3.55
C LYS A 138 -1.09 1.17 3.53
N ARG A 139 -0.62 0.43 2.52
CA ARG A 139 0.79 0.08 2.35
C ARG A 139 1.66 1.32 2.20
N LEU A 140 1.29 2.22 1.29
CA LEU A 140 2.03 3.46 1.04
C LEU A 140 2.07 4.40 2.25
N ILE A 141 0.99 4.46 3.04
CA ILE A 141 0.98 5.17 4.33
C ILE A 141 1.94 4.48 5.30
N SER A 142 1.86 3.15 5.43
CA SER A 142 2.66 2.36 6.38
C SER A 142 4.15 2.55 6.16
N ILE A 143 4.64 2.39 4.92
CA ILE A 143 6.06 2.52 4.62
C ILE A 143 6.56 3.95 4.86
N ASN A 144 5.73 4.96 4.63
CA ASN A 144 6.09 6.37 4.80
C ASN A 144 5.74 6.96 6.18
N THR A 145 5.48 6.12 7.19
CA THR A 145 5.12 6.58 8.53
C THR A 145 6.09 6.09 9.59
N VAL A 146 6.37 6.95 10.57
CA VAL A 146 7.09 6.60 11.79
C VAL A 146 6.17 6.74 13.01
N VAL A 147 6.22 5.75 13.89
CA VAL A 147 5.45 5.70 15.13
C VAL A 147 6.37 5.84 16.34
N TYR A 148 5.83 6.30 17.46
CA TYR A 148 6.59 6.26 18.71
C TYR A 148 6.78 4.80 19.13
N LYS A 149 8.02 4.44 19.47
CA LYS A 149 8.33 3.11 19.97
C LYS A 149 7.70 2.94 21.36
N GLU A 150 6.66 2.13 21.43
CA GLU A 150 6.06 1.72 22.69
C GLU A 150 6.79 0.48 23.20
N VAL A 151 7.34 0.57 24.41
CA VAL A 151 8.01 -0.56 25.06
C VAL A 151 7.31 -0.83 26.36
N THR A 152 6.74 -2.03 26.47
CA THR A 152 6.25 -2.57 27.72
C THR A 152 7.44 -3.11 28.51
N TYR A 153 7.58 -2.64 29.75
CA TYR A 153 8.67 -3.04 30.62
C TYR A 153 8.14 -3.97 31.71
N THR A 154 8.74 -5.14 31.86
CA THR A 154 8.47 -6.02 33.01
C THR A 154 9.47 -5.70 34.12
N PHE A 155 9.03 -4.93 35.11
CA PHE A 155 9.89 -4.49 36.21
C PHE A 155 10.08 -5.52 37.31
N HIS A 156 9.29 -6.60 37.31
CA HIS A 156 9.27 -7.61 38.36
C HIS A 156 9.52 -9.02 37.84
N LYS A 157 9.94 -9.91 38.75
CA LYS A 157 9.93 -11.36 38.52
C LYS A 157 8.52 -11.91 38.80
N ASP A 158 8.21 -13.06 38.23
CA ASP A 158 6.97 -13.77 38.53
C ASP A 158 6.87 -14.06 40.04
N GLY A 159 5.72 -13.75 40.64
CA GLY A 159 5.48 -13.89 42.09
C GLY A 159 5.98 -12.73 42.97
N CYS A 160 6.30 -11.56 42.41
CA CYS A 160 6.64 -10.39 43.22
C CYS A 160 5.41 -9.81 43.95
N LEU A 161 5.58 -9.38 45.20
CA LEU A 161 4.51 -8.73 45.97
C LEU A 161 4.11 -7.34 45.43
N ASP A 162 4.96 -6.73 44.62
CA ASP A 162 4.78 -5.37 44.09
C ASP A 162 4.51 -5.36 42.57
N VAL A 163 3.89 -6.42 42.02
CA VAL A 163 3.70 -6.62 40.56
C VAL A 163 3.13 -5.39 39.83
N ASP A 164 2.21 -4.65 40.45
CA ASP A 164 1.55 -3.50 39.82
C ASP A 164 2.37 -2.20 39.89
N LYS A 165 3.45 -2.16 40.68
CA LYS A 165 4.25 -0.94 40.86
C LYS A 165 5.24 -0.75 39.72
N ASN A 166 5.43 0.49 39.28
CA ASN A 166 6.44 0.82 38.26
C ASN A 166 7.32 2.01 38.71
N PRO A 167 8.55 2.16 38.18
CA PRO A 167 9.47 3.22 38.61
C PRO A 167 9.06 4.62 38.15
N PHE A 168 8.06 4.77 37.28
CA PHE A 168 7.62 6.06 36.79
C PHE A 168 6.64 6.72 37.77
N GLU A 169 5.74 5.92 38.33
CA GLU A 169 4.70 6.33 39.29
C GLU A 169 5.12 6.06 40.74
N ASN A 170 5.75 4.91 41.01
CA ASN A 170 6.13 4.46 42.35
C ASN A 170 7.65 4.45 42.52
N ARG A 171 8.29 5.62 42.37
CA ARG A 171 9.76 5.76 42.43
C ARG A 171 10.37 5.14 43.69
N GLU A 172 9.68 5.20 44.82
CA GLU A 172 10.15 4.68 46.11
C GLU A 172 10.28 3.16 46.15
N ALA A 173 9.54 2.43 45.31
CA ALA A 173 9.64 0.97 45.22
C ALA A 173 10.87 0.49 44.42
N PHE A 174 11.64 1.42 43.84
CA PHE A 174 12.75 1.11 42.95
C PHE A 174 14.05 1.83 43.34
N TYR A 175 15.19 1.21 43.02
CA TYR A 175 16.49 1.87 42.99
C TYR A 175 16.84 2.28 41.57
N SER A 176 17.25 3.54 41.38
CA SER A 176 17.84 4.01 40.13
C SER A 176 19.31 3.61 40.08
N ARG A 177 19.67 2.68 39.19
CA ARG A 177 21.00 2.06 39.09
C ARG A 177 21.79 2.61 37.90
N GLY A 178 22.15 3.89 37.93
CA GLY A 178 22.95 4.51 36.87
C GLY A 178 22.45 4.26 35.45
N LYS A 179 23.31 4.47 34.46
CA LYS A 179 22.97 4.26 33.04
C LYS A 179 23.80 3.12 32.43
N SER A 180 23.25 2.46 31.42
CA SER A 180 23.98 1.49 30.59
C SER A 180 24.96 2.19 29.65
N THR A 181 25.80 1.43 28.95
CA THR A 181 26.64 1.94 27.85
C THR A 181 25.82 2.54 26.71
N GLY A 182 24.58 2.08 26.53
CA GLY A 182 23.59 2.68 25.61
C GLY A 182 22.84 3.87 26.21
N ASN A 183 23.27 4.42 27.35
CA ASN A 183 22.61 5.49 28.09
C ASN A 183 21.18 5.15 28.59
N SER A 184 20.80 3.86 28.59
CA SER A 184 19.52 3.39 29.15
C SER A 184 19.54 3.51 30.67
N GLN A 185 18.51 4.10 31.26
CA GLN A 185 18.38 4.19 32.71
C GLN A 185 18.05 2.80 33.27
N LYS A 186 18.83 2.32 34.25
CA LYS A 186 18.53 1.02 34.89
C LYS A 186 17.71 1.25 36.15
N TYR A 187 16.63 0.49 36.32
CA TYR A 187 15.82 0.46 37.54
C TYR A 187 15.87 -0.92 38.16
N GLN A 188 16.04 -0.99 39.47
CA GLN A 188 16.02 -2.23 40.23
C GLN A 188 14.83 -2.24 41.18
N CYS A 189 13.96 -3.25 41.11
CA CYS A 189 12.88 -3.42 42.10
C CYS A 189 13.48 -3.67 43.50
N LYS A 190 12.99 -2.98 44.52
CA LYS A 190 13.49 -3.17 45.90
C LYS A 190 13.14 -4.54 46.48
N THR A 191 12.04 -5.13 46.04
CA THR A 191 11.48 -6.40 46.57
C THR A 191 12.06 -7.61 45.85
N CYS A 192 11.79 -7.78 44.55
CA CYS A 192 12.31 -8.94 43.79
C CYS A 192 13.74 -8.78 43.25
N LYS A 193 14.36 -7.61 43.45
CA LYS A 193 15.71 -7.26 42.99
C LYS A 193 15.95 -7.33 41.48
N LYS A 194 14.91 -7.54 40.65
CA LYS A 194 15.01 -7.53 39.18
C LYS A 194 15.51 -6.17 38.70
N ILE A 195 16.43 -6.19 37.74
CA ILE A 195 16.94 -5.00 37.07
C ILE A 195 16.32 -4.94 35.68
N THR A 196 15.73 -3.79 35.35
CA THR A 196 15.13 -3.52 34.04
C THR A 196 15.73 -2.24 33.46
N ASN A 197 16.17 -2.30 32.21
CA ASN A 197 16.74 -1.17 31.51
C ASN A 197 15.62 -0.44 30.74
N VAL A 198 15.41 0.83 31.06
CA VAL A 198 14.47 1.71 30.36
C VAL A 198 15.22 2.47 29.27
N LEU A 199 14.66 2.45 28.06
CA LEU A 199 15.28 3.07 26.89
C LEU A 199 15.53 4.57 27.11
N PRO A 200 16.65 5.10 26.60
CA PRO A 200 16.92 6.54 26.65
C PRO A 200 15.93 7.31 25.75
N THR A 201 15.75 8.58 26.07
CA THR A 201 15.05 9.52 25.18
C THR A 201 15.95 9.95 24.01
N VAL A 202 15.36 10.54 22.96
CA VAL A 202 16.12 11.03 21.79
C VAL A 202 17.22 12.03 22.19
N ARG A 203 16.94 12.89 23.18
CA ARG A 203 17.90 13.87 23.70
C ARG A 203 19.07 13.22 24.44
N GLU A 204 18.82 12.09 25.09
CA GLU A 204 19.84 11.37 25.85
C GLU A 204 20.69 10.46 24.97
N ASN A 205 20.13 9.91 23.89
CA ASN A 205 20.91 9.10 22.96
C ASN A 205 20.33 9.10 21.54
N PHE A 206 20.89 9.94 20.67
CA PHE A 206 20.58 9.93 19.24
C PHE A 206 21.08 8.65 18.53
N SER A 207 22.09 8.01 19.12
CA SER A 207 22.85 6.88 18.57
C SER A 207 22.49 5.51 19.16
N TYR A 208 21.35 5.38 19.83
CA TYR A 208 21.00 4.13 20.52
C TYR A 208 21.02 2.93 19.55
N ASN A 209 21.78 1.88 19.89
CA ASN A 209 22.07 0.70 19.04
C ASN A 209 22.81 0.98 17.71
N GLN A 210 23.38 2.17 17.51
CA GLN A 210 24.17 2.47 16.32
C GLN A 210 25.68 2.36 16.59
N LYS A 211 26.36 1.56 15.76
CA LYS A 211 27.83 1.51 15.70
C LYS A 211 28.31 2.46 14.59
N LYS A 212 29.40 3.21 14.79
CA LYS A 212 29.99 4.17 13.83
C LYS A 212 29.01 5.22 13.30
N ASN A 213 28.77 6.32 14.02
CA ASN A 213 27.86 7.39 13.53
C ASN A 213 28.58 8.49 12.79
N ASP A 214 29.87 8.64 13.06
CA ASP A 214 30.84 9.46 12.35
C ASP A 214 30.79 9.25 10.82
N ILE A 215 30.49 8.04 10.35
CA ILE A 215 30.44 7.71 8.92
C ILE A 215 29.13 8.13 8.21
N LEU A 216 28.08 8.53 8.95
CA LEU A 216 26.74 8.74 8.37
C LEU A 216 26.66 9.84 7.30
N PRO A 217 27.32 11.02 7.46
CA PRO A 217 27.31 12.04 6.42
C PRO A 217 27.93 11.53 5.12
N LEU A 218 29.12 10.92 5.19
CA LEU A 218 29.79 10.36 4.02
C LEU A 218 29.03 9.17 3.43
N PHE A 219 28.41 8.32 4.27
CA PHE A 219 27.53 7.24 3.80
C PHE A 219 26.38 7.79 2.95
N THR A 220 25.76 8.88 3.39
CA THR A 220 24.64 9.53 2.68
C THR A 220 25.12 10.11 1.35
N GLU A 221 26.26 10.79 1.34
CA GLU A 221 26.88 11.34 0.12
C GLU A 221 27.20 10.24 -0.91
N LEU A 222 27.82 9.14 -0.46
CA LEU A 222 28.15 8.00 -1.31
C LEU A 222 26.90 7.33 -1.89
N LEU A 223 25.82 7.23 -1.10
CA LEU A 223 24.53 6.67 -1.52
C LEU A 223 23.89 7.53 -2.62
N VAL A 224 23.78 8.84 -2.40
CA VAL A 224 23.18 9.79 -3.38
C VAL A 224 24.02 9.87 -4.65
N SER A 225 25.36 9.73 -4.52
CA SER A 225 26.29 9.68 -5.65
C SER A 225 26.24 8.36 -6.43
N ARG A 226 25.37 7.41 -6.04
CA ARG A 226 25.22 6.07 -6.65
C ARG A 226 26.49 5.23 -6.60
N THR A 227 27.28 5.39 -5.53
CA THR A 227 28.50 4.60 -5.32
C THR A 227 28.12 3.13 -5.09
N PRO A 228 28.74 2.15 -5.78
CA PRO A 228 28.43 0.74 -5.60
C PRO A 228 28.61 0.27 -4.14
N ILE A 229 27.73 -0.62 -3.67
CA ILE A 229 27.70 -1.10 -2.27
C ILE A 229 29.07 -1.57 -1.78
N LYS A 230 29.78 -2.39 -2.57
CA LYS A 230 31.12 -2.89 -2.22
C LYS A 230 32.11 -1.74 -2.02
N ARG A 231 32.10 -0.77 -2.92
CA ARG A 231 32.97 0.39 -2.86
C ARG A 231 32.65 1.28 -1.65
N THR A 232 31.37 1.48 -1.35
CA THR A 232 30.95 2.19 -0.13
C THR A 232 31.41 1.46 1.13
N CYS A 233 31.32 0.12 1.15
CA CYS A 233 31.81 -0.69 2.27
C CYS A 233 33.33 -0.57 2.46
N GLU A 234 34.10 -0.55 1.37
CA GLU A 234 35.55 -0.33 1.39
C GLU A 234 35.91 1.06 1.91
N ILE A 235 35.31 2.12 1.34
CA ILE A 235 35.59 3.52 1.71
C ILE A 235 35.30 3.75 3.20
N LEU A 236 34.17 3.23 3.70
CA LEU A 236 33.74 3.43 5.08
C LEU A 236 34.32 2.39 6.05
N ASN A 237 35.05 1.39 5.54
CA ASN A 237 35.55 0.25 6.29
C ASN A 237 34.45 -0.41 7.16
N ILE A 238 33.36 -0.82 6.52
CA ILE A 238 32.20 -1.47 7.15
C ILE A 238 31.85 -2.78 6.46
N SER A 239 31.19 -3.69 7.19
CA SER A 239 30.65 -4.91 6.61
C SER A 239 29.37 -4.63 5.81
N PRO A 240 29.02 -5.48 4.81
CA PRO A 240 27.76 -5.35 4.07
C PRO A 240 26.51 -5.37 4.96
N LYS A 241 26.53 -6.14 6.05
CA LYS A 241 25.44 -6.13 7.05
C LYS A 241 25.27 -4.74 7.69
N THR A 242 26.39 -4.08 8.02
CA THR A 242 26.39 -2.73 8.59
C THR A 242 25.88 -1.71 7.57
N TYR A 243 26.22 -1.86 6.29
CA TYR A 243 25.69 -1.02 5.21
C TYR A 243 24.15 -1.02 5.20
N TYR A 244 23.51 -2.19 5.19
CA TYR A 244 22.04 -2.28 5.18
C TYR A 244 21.40 -1.77 6.47
N HIS A 245 21.99 -2.02 7.64
CA HIS A 245 21.52 -1.42 8.89
C HIS A 245 21.59 0.12 8.87
N LYS A 246 22.62 0.70 8.24
CA LYS A 246 22.77 2.14 8.07
C LYS A 246 21.79 2.71 7.05
N LEU A 247 21.51 1.96 5.98
CA LEU A 247 20.49 2.32 4.99
C LEU A 247 19.10 2.41 5.62
N GLU A 248 18.70 1.39 6.40
CA GLU A 248 17.41 1.40 7.11
C GLU A 248 17.34 2.54 8.15
N TRP A 249 18.44 2.79 8.86
CA TRP A 249 18.49 3.92 9.79
C TRP A 249 18.33 5.27 9.06
N LEU A 250 19.03 5.47 7.95
CA LEU A 250 18.93 6.69 7.14
C LEU A 250 17.52 6.87 6.60
N TYR A 251 16.94 5.80 6.06
CA TYR A 251 15.55 5.76 5.60
C TYR A 251 14.59 6.25 6.70
N ARG A 252 14.66 5.66 7.91
CA ARG A 252 13.86 6.11 9.04
C ARG A 252 14.08 7.59 9.38
N LYS A 253 15.32 8.08 9.30
CA LYS A 253 15.62 9.50 9.55
C LYS A 253 15.06 10.43 8.50
N CYS A 254 15.02 10.02 7.23
CA CYS A 254 14.32 10.76 6.19
C CYS A 254 12.84 10.86 6.54
N ILE A 255 12.16 9.75 6.88
CA ILE A 255 10.73 9.79 7.24
C ILE A 255 10.48 10.62 8.52
N GLU A 256 11.35 10.52 9.54
CA GLU A 256 11.27 11.38 10.74
C GLU A 256 11.41 12.87 10.41
N PHE A 257 12.21 13.21 9.39
CA PHE A 257 12.37 14.58 8.89
C PHE A 257 11.10 15.04 8.19
N LEU A 258 10.57 14.26 7.23
CA LEU A 258 9.31 14.57 6.53
C LEU A 258 8.16 14.77 7.54
N ASP A 259 7.99 13.84 8.48
CA ASP A 259 6.94 13.92 9.51
C ASP A 259 7.04 15.19 10.36
N ARG A 260 8.26 15.65 10.65
CA ARG A 260 8.48 16.84 11.49
C ARG A 260 8.22 18.14 10.74
N TYR A 261 8.67 18.23 9.50
CA TYR A 261 8.74 19.49 8.76
C TYR A 261 7.63 19.65 7.71
N GLU A 262 7.16 18.56 7.10
CA GLU A 262 6.22 18.61 5.98
C GLU A 262 4.78 18.41 6.41
N THR A 263 4.49 17.39 7.23
CA THR A 263 3.11 17.00 7.59
C THR A 263 2.32 18.16 8.19
N LYS A 264 2.95 18.99 9.03
CA LYS A 264 2.30 20.16 9.63
C LYS A 264 2.22 21.34 8.65
N ALA A 265 3.28 21.56 7.86
CA ALA A 265 3.34 22.67 6.94
C ALA A 265 2.27 22.54 5.84
N PHE A 266 2.18 21.39 5.18
CA PHE A 266 1.19 21.16 4.13
C PHE A 266 -0.26 21.24 4.61
N LYS A 267 -0.53 20.87 5.88
CA LYS A 267 -1.87 21.03 6.47
C LYS A 267 -2.24 22.50 6.70
N SER A 268 -1.26 23.38 6.91
CA SER A 268 -1.49 24.80 7.16
C SER A 268 -1.48 25.68 5.91
N ILE A 269 -0.87 25.21 4.82
CA ILE A 269 -0.72 25.99 3.59
C ILE A 269 -1.87 25.66 2.65
N GLU A 270 -2.62 26.68 2.25
CA GLU A 270 -3.59 26.58 1.16
C GLU A 270 -2.92 27.05 -0.13
N PHE A 271 -3.00 26.23 -1.17
CA PHE A 271 -2.45 26.54 -2.48
C PHE A 271 -3.59 26.97 -3.42
N ASP A 272 -3.43 28.11 -4.09
CA ASP A 272 -4.41 28.54 -5.12
C ASP A 272 -4.44 27.54 -6.28
N LYS A 273 -3.27 27.04 -6.69
CA LYS A 273 -3.12 26.09 -7.79
C LYS A 273 -1.85 25.27 -7.68
N ILE A 274 -1.92 24.00 -8.10
CA ILE A 274 -0.77 23.10 -8.20
C ILE A 274 -0.59 22.65 -9.65
N TRP A 275 0.66 22.64 -10.11
CA TRP A 275 1.07 22.00 -11.36
C TRP A 275 1.86 20.74 -11.02
N LEU A 276 1.22 19.60 -11.20
CA LEU A 276 1.80 18.31 -10.92
C LEU A 276 2.39 17.70 -12.19
N ASN A 277 3.70 17.45 -12.17
CA ASN A 277 4.40 16.70 -13.19
C ASN A 277 4.69 15.29 -12.69
N THR A 278 4.18 14.28 -13.38
CA THR A 278 4.26 12.88 -12.95
C THR A 278 4.90 12.02 -14.01
N ASP A 279 5.87 11.22 -13.57
CA ASP A 279 6.57 10.23 -14.38
C ASP A 279 6.48 8.85 -13.71
N LYS A 280 6.47 7.80 -14.55
CA LYS A 280 6.50 6.40 -14.13
C LYS A 280 7.77 5.74 -14.64
N MET A 281 8.77 5.71 -13.78
CA MET A 281 10.09 5.17 -14.07
C MET A 281 10.11 3.65 -13.93
N ILE A 282 10.97 3.00 -14.73
CA ILE A 282 11.20 1.56 -14.69
C ILE A 282 12.48 1.26 -13.91
N TYR A 283 12.38 0.37 -12.94
CA TYR A 283 13.50 -0.18 -12.19
C TYR A 283 13.57 -1.69 -12.38
N TYR A 284 14.77 -2.26 -12.27
CA TYR A 284 14.98 -3.70 -12.27
C TYR A 284 15.48 -4.14 -10.91
N LEU A 285 14.68 -4.92 -10.20
CA LEU A 285 15.04 -5.50 -8.91
C LEU A 285 15.60 -6.91 -9.11
N ASN A 286 16.63 -7.24 -8.34
CA ASN A 286 17.17 -8.61 -8.34
C ASN A 286 16.18 -9.55 -7.64
N ASN A 287 15.89 -10.68 -8.27
CA ASN A 287 15.11 -11.75 -7.68
C ASN A 287 16.02 -12.69 -6.87
N VAL A 288 16.10 -12.45 -5.56
CA VAL A 288 17.07 -13.14 -4.70
C VAL A 288 16.48 -14.43 -4.14
N ARG A 289 17.11 -15.57 -4.42
CA ARG A 289 16.76 -16.87 -3.82
C ARG A 289 17.10 -16.91 -2.33
N ARG A 290 16.28 -17.60 -1.54
CA ARG A 290 16.58 -17.89 -0.13
C ARG A 290 17.77 -18.85 -0.03
N LYS A 291 18.57 -18.69 1.03
CA LYS A 291 19.71 -19.58 1.30
C LYS A 291 19.22 -21.03 1.48
N GLY A 292 19.88 -21.98 0.82
CA GLY A 292 19.50 -23.41 0.87
C GLY A 292 18.40 -23.82 -0.12
N LYS A 293 17.86 -22.88 -0.90
CA LYS A 293 16.88 -23.12 -1.98
C LYS A 293 17.51 -23.10 -3.38
N GLY A 294 18.82 -23.37 -3.45
CA GLY A 294 19.55 -23.52 -4.71
C GLY A 294 19.68 -25.00 -5.08
N GLY A 295 19.36 -25.37 -6.32
CA GLY A 295 19.59 -26.73 -6.82
C GLY A 295 19.04 -27.05 -8.22
N LEU A 296 19.96 -27.54 -9.08
CA LEU A 296 19.87 -28.47 -10.23
C LEU A 296 18.86 -28.28 -11.38
N HIS A 297 17.89 -27.38 -11.31
CA HIS A 297 16.96 -27.15 -12.41
C HIS A 297 17.06 -25.72 -12.94
N TYR A 298 17.04 -25.61 -14.28
CA TYR A 298 17.03 -24.37 -15.04
C TYR A 298 16.25 -23.28 -14.30
N ASP A 299 16.84 -22.09 -14.16
CA ASP A 299 16.15 -20.94 -13.57
C ASP A 299 14.95 -20.58 -14.45
N ILE A 300 13.75 -21.04 -14.04
CA ILE A 300 12.49 -20.75 -14.75
C ILE A 300 12.01 -19.32 -14.43
N GLU A 301 12.42 -18.74 -13.30
CA GLU A 301 12.11 -17.35 -12.97
C GLU A 301 13.24 -16.40 -13.37
N ASP A 302 12.85 -15.21 -13.84
CA ASP A 302 13.80 -14.15 -14.15
C ASP A 302 14.63 -13.77 -12.92
N THR A 303 15.94 -13.64 -13.13
CA THR A 303 16.88 -13.14 -12.11
C THR A 303 16.67 -11.66 -11.80
N LYS A 304 15.97 -10.94 -12.69
CA LYS A 304 15.63 -9.52 -12.55
C LYS A 304 14.17 -9.29 -12.91
N PHE A 305 13.42 -8.66 -12.01
CA PHE A 305 12.04 -8.27 -12.27
C PHE A 305 11.92 -6.78 -12.54
N LYS A 306 11.05 -6.47 -13.49
CA LYS A 306 10.64 -5.10 -13.78
C LYS A 306 9.71 -4.60 -12.67
N THR A 307 10.10 -3.51 -12.03
CA THR A 307 9.33 -2.77 -11.03
C THR A 307 9.12 -1.34 -11.52
N PHE A 308 8.06 -0.69 -11.07
CA PHE A 308 7.77 0.70 -11.42
C PHE A 308 7.91 1.62 -10.20
N LEU A 309 8.33 2.85 -10.42
CA LEU A 309 8.31 3.94 -9.46
C LEU A 309 7.45 5.06 -10.04
N VAL A 310 6.41 5.47 -9.32
CA VAL A 310 5.60 6.64 -9.69
C VAL A 310 6.09 7.82 -8.89
N ALA A 311 6.55 8.88 -9.56
CA ALA A 311 7.07 10.08 -8.91
C ALA A 311 6.32 11.30 -9.41
N SER A 312 5.88 12.15 -8.48
CA SER A 312 5.19 13.40 -8.78
C SER A 312 5.89 14.58 -8.13
N SER A 313 6.13 15.60 -8.94
CA SER A 313 6.75 16.85 -8.51
C SER A 313 5.90 18.05 -8.87
N GLU A 314 6.08 19.14 -8.14
CA GLU A 314 5.51 20.44 -8.50
C GLU A 314 6.41 21.13 -9.53
N LEU A 315 5.81 21.61 -10.61
CA LEU A 315 6.52 22.09 -11.79
C LEU A 315 7.46 23.28 -11.50
N TYR A 316 7.03 24.25 -10.68
CA TYR A 316 7.78 25.51 -10.51
C TYR A 316 8.82 25.45 -9.40
N SER A 317 8.43 24.97 -8.23
CA SER A 317 9.27 24.77 -7.05
C SER A 317 10.21 23.59 -7.20
N ARG A 318 9.92 22.66 -8.12
CA ARG A 318 10.62 21.37 -8.32
C ARG A 318 10.55 20.45 -7.11
N TYR A 319 9.64 20.74 -6.18
CA TYR A 319 9.46 19.96 -4.99
C TYR A 319 8.85 18.60 -5.36
N VAL A 320 9.46 17.50 -4.91
CA VAL A 320 8.93 16.15 -5.15
C VAL A 320 7.98 15.81 -4.01
N PHE A 321 6.67 15.75 -4.33
CA PHE A 321 5.65 15.44 -3.35
C PHE A 321 5.72 14.00 -2.87
N ARG A 322 5.84 13.06 -3.80
CA ARG A 322 5.87 11.63 -3.51
C ARG A 322 6.69 10.89 -4.57
N ALA A 323 7.31 9.79 -4.15
CA ALA A 323 7.93 8.80 -5.02
C ALA A 323 7.59 7.40 -4.47
N ASP A 324 6.64 6.72 -5.10
CA ASP A 324 6.06 5.48 -4.58
C ASP A 324 6.43 4.28 -5.48
N ILE A 325 7.06 3.27 -4.87
CA ILE A 325 7.50 2.06 -5.56
C ILE A 325 6.39 1.02 -5.61
N ALA A 326 6.22 0.39 -6.78
CA ALA A 326 5.26 -0.68 -7.03
C ALA A 326 5.78 -2.05 -6.54
N TYR A 327 6.19 -2.11 -5.27
CA TYR A 327 6.69 -3.31 -4.61
C TYR A 327 6.32 -3.30 -3.13
N ASP A 328 5.67 -4.35 -2.67
CA ASP A 328 5.33 -4.58 -1.28
C ASP A 328 6.36 -5.55 -0.67
N TYR A 329 7.26 -5.04 0.16
CA TYR A 329 8.28 -5.87 0.82
C TYR A 329 7.79 -6.51 2.14
N THR A 330 6.55 -6.24 2.54
CA THR A 330 5.97 -6.71 3.81
C THR A 330 5.03 -7.89 3.66
N ILE A 331 4.40 -8.03 2.49
CA ILE A 331 3.48 -9.13 2.21
C ILE A 331 4.22 -10.47 2.11
N THR A 332 3.67 -11.49 2.78
CA THR A 332 4.14 -12.87 2.67
C THR A 332 3.15 -13.75 1.90
N GLN A 333 3.59 -14.92 1.43
CA GLN A 333 2.70 -15.82 0.70
C GLN A 333 1.68 -16.48 1.62
N GLU A 334 2.06 -16.74 2.86
CA GLU A 334 1.18 -17.28 3.89
C GLU A 334 0.01 -16.32 4.17
N GLN A 335 0.24 -15.00 4.10
CA GLN A 335 -0.82 -14.00 4.20
C GLN A 335 -1.78 -14.06 3.00
N ILE A 336 -1.25 -14.25 1.79
CA ILE A 336 -2.09 -14.40 0.58
C ILE A 336 -2.90 -15.69 0.63
N GLU A 337 -2.31 -16.80 1.10
CA GLU A 337 -3.00 -18.07 1.33
C GLU A 337 -4.14 -17.90 2.35
N ALA A 338 -3.86 -17.27 3.50
CA ALA A 338 -4.85 -17.02 4.54
C ALA A 338 -5.98 -16.10 4.05
N ASP A 339 -5.65 -15.04 3.30
CA ASP A 339 -6.64 -14.17 2.68
C ASP A 339 -7.50 -14.91 1.67
N THR A 340 -6.91 -15.80 0.85
CA THR A 340 -7.65 -16.57 -0.15
C THR A 340 -8.63 -17.52 0.51
N ILE A 341 -8.21 -18.25 1.53
CA ILE A 341 -9.09 -19.16 2.29
C ILE A 341 -10.25 -18.40 2.94
N LYS A 342 -9.98 -17.18 3.43
CA LYS A 342 -10.96 -16.37 4.16
C LYS A 342 -11.99 -15.70 3.24
N TYR A 343 -11.56 -15.25 2.06
CA TYR A 343 -12.37 -14.40 1.17
C TYR A 343 -12.72 -15.07 -0.16
N HIS A 344 -12.22 -16.27 -0.42
CA HIS A 344 -12.43 -17.02 -1.65
C HIS A 344 -12.03 -16.22 -2.91
N ASP A 345 -10.92 -15.48 -2.79
CA ASP A 345 -10.42 -14.56 -3.82
C ASP A 345 -10.15 -15.26 -5.16
N ASP A 346 -9.89 -16.57 -5.16
CA ASP A 346 -9.65 -17.39 -6.34
C ASP A 346 -10.92 -17.62 -7.19
N HIS A 347 -12.11 -17.55 -6.59
CA HIS A 347 -13.41 -17.64 -7.27
C HIS A 347 -14.06 -16.27 -7.54
N LEU A 348 -13.48 -15.18 -7.01
CA LEU A 348 -13.93 -13.81 -7.24
C LEU A 348 -13.38 -13.23 -8.54
N TYR A 349 -14.14 -12.29 -9.14
CA TYR A 349 -13.61 -11.44 -10.20
C TYR A 349 -12.53 -10.49 -9.67
N SER A 350 -11.58 -10.11 -10.53
CA SER A 350 -10.47 -9.19 -10.20
C SER A 350 -10.87 -7.96 -9.39
N PHE A 351 -11.99 -7.32 -9.72
CA PHE A 351 -12.46 -6.11 -9.03
C PHE A 351 -13.00 -6.34 -7.60
N ALA A 352 -13.17 -7.59 -7.17
CA ALA A 352 -13.69 -7.93 -5.85
C ALA A 352 -12.59 -8.47 -4.91
N ARG A 353 -11.45 -8.90 -5.45
CA ARG A 353 -10.37 -9.52 -4.67
C ARG A 353 -9.65 -8.51 -3.77
N LYS A 354 -9.27 -8.94 -2.57
CA LYS A 354 -8.47 -8.11 -1.65
C LYS A 354 -7.09 -7.79 -2.21
N ASN A 355 -6.44 -8.79 -2.81
CA ASN A 355 -5.04 -8.72 -3.18
C ASN A 355 -4.79 -8.54 -4.70
N GLU A 356 -5.79 -8.09 -5.48
CA GLU A 356 -5.66 -7.84 -6.93
C GLU A 356 -4.49 -6.92 -7.33
N ARG A 357 -4.03 -6.04 -6.43
CA ARG A 357 -2.85 -5.21 -6.65
C ARG A 357 -1.56 -6.02 -6.77
N LEU A 358 -1.50 -7.27 -6.33
CA LEU A 358 -0.28 -8.07 -6.26
C LEU A 358 -0.08 -8.88 -7.55
N ARG A 359 1.17 -9.24 -7.86
CA ARG A 359 1.48 -10.18 -8.96
C ARG A 359 0.73 -11.52 -8.81
N PHE A 360 0.67 -12.03 -7.59
CA PHE A 360 -0.17 -13.18 -7.23
C PHE A 360 -1.32 -12.68 -6.35
N PRO A 361 -2.51 -12.45 -6.93
CA PRO A 361 -3.61 -11.86 -6.20
C PRO A 361 -4.33 -12.84 -5.27
N TYR A 362 -4.12 -14.14 -5.44
CA TYR A 362 -4.66 -15.19 -4.59
C TYR A 362 -3.76 -16.44 -4.65
N ALA A 363 -3.95 -17.35 -3.72
CA ALA A 363 -3.31 -18.67 -3.70
C ALA A 363 -4.25 -19.71 -4.33
N PRO A 364 -3.83 -20.46 -5.37
CA PRO A 364 -4.68 -21.47 -6.00
C PRO A 364 -5.24 -22.47 -4.98
N GLN A 365 -6.54 -22.69 -4.98
CA GLN A 365 -7.22 -23.68 -4.15
C GLN A 365 -7.55 -24.94 -4.95
N PRO A 366 -7.64 -26.13 -4.32
CA PRO A 366 -8.10 -27.33 -4.99
C PRO A 366 -9.48 -27.09 -5.64
N PRO A 367 -9.70 -27.51 -6.90
CA PRO A 367 -10.97 -27.30 -7.58
C PRO A 367 -12.08 -28.05 -6.85
N THR A 368 -13.22 -27.40 -6.70
CA THR A 368 -14.44 -27.98 -6.14
C THR A 368 -15.12 -28.90 -7.17
N PRO A 369 -16.07 -29.77 -6.76
CA PRO A 369 -16.76 -30.66 -7.71
C PRO A 369 -17.53 -29.95 -8.82
N ASN A 370 -17.84 -28.66 -8.63
CA ASN A 370 -18.61 -27.85 -9.58
C ASN A 370 -17.71 -26.99 -10.47
N ASP A 371 -16.39 -27.02 -10.29
CA ASP A 371 -15.47 -26.22 -11.08
C ASP A 371 -15.09 -26.91 -12.38
N ASP A 372 -14.95 -26.08 -13.42
CA ASP A 372 -14.50 -26.52 -14.74
C ASP A 372 -12.96 -26.70 -14.80
N GLU A 373 -12.24 -26.28 -13.75
CA GLU A 373 -10.78 -26.37 -13.68
C GLU A 373 -10.33 -27.82 -13.47
N THR A 374 -9.46 -28.30 -14.36
CA THR A 374 -8.86 -29.63 -14.24
C THR A 374 -7.78 -29.66 -13.16
N LYS A 375 -7.59 -30.82 -12.52
CA LYS A 375 -6.53 -31.03 -11.52
C LYS A 375 -5.12 -30.65 -12.04
N ALA A 376 -4.83 -30.91 -13.31
CA ALA A 376 -3.55 -30.55 -13.92
C ALA A 376 -3.35 -29.03 -14.04
N GLN A 377 -4.41 -28.27 -14.37
CA GLN A 377 -4.37 -26.80 -14.41
C GLN A 377 -4.14 -26.22 -13.01
N TYR A 378 -4.86 -26.74 -12.01
CA TYR A 378 -4.65 -26.39 -10.61
C TYR A 378 -3.21 -26.65 -10.16
N GLU A 379 -2.67 -27.85 -10.41
CA GLU A 379 -1.30 -28.21 -10.02
C GLU A 379 -0.25 -27.32 -10.69
N LEU A 380 -0.48 -26.89 -11.93
CA LEU A 380 0.37 -25.94 -12.63
C LEU A 380 0.37 -24.55 -11.95
N LYS A 381 -0.83 -24.00 -11.67
CA LYS A 381 -0.98 -22.71 -10.97
C LYS A 381 -0.36 -22.77 -9.57
N LEU A 382 -0.60 -23.86 -8.85
CA LEU A 382 -0.05 -24.08 -7.52
C LEU A 382 1.48 -24.19 -7.56
N SER A 383 2.04 -24.86 -8.56
CA SER A 383 3.50 -24.93 -8.76
C SER A 383 4.08 -23.54 -8.99
N GLU A 384 3.46 -22.73 -9.85
CA GLU A 384 3.90 -21.34 -10.09
C GLU A 384 3.87 -20.50 -8.81
N PHE A 385 2.76 -20.57 -8.06
CA PHE A 385 2.63 -19.87 -6.79
C PHE A 385 3.68 -20.35 -5.77
N ASN A 386 3.89 -21.66 -5.61
CA ASN A 386 4.82 -22.20 -4.63
C ASN A 386 6.30 -21.93 -4.97
N ARG A 387 6.66 -21.76 -6.25
CA ARG A 387 8.03 -21.38 -6.64
C ARG A 387 8.47 -20.08 -5.99
N ARG A 388 7.54 -19.15 -5.80
CA ARG A 388 7.82 -17.89 -5.13
C ARG A 388 8.30 -18.07 -3.68
N LYS A 389 8.03 -19.21 -3.02
CA LYS A 389 8.48 -19.52 -1.64
C LYS A 389 9.99 -19.72 -1.55
N ASP A 390 10.63 -20.03 -2.67
CA ASP A 390 12.08 -20.22 -2.75
C ASP A 390 12.85 -18.89 -2.84
N TYR A 391 12.16 -17.76 -2.98
CA TYR A 391 12.74 -16.42 -3.08
C TYR A 391 12.45 -15.56 -1.83
N ILE A 392 13.20 -14.47 -1.63
CA ILE A 392 13.02 -13.52 -0.51
C ILE A 392 11.58 -13.00 -0.44
N GLU A 393 11.06 -12.61 0.72
CA GLU A 393 9.66 -12.15 0.86
C GLU A 393 9.37 -10.85 0.09
N GLY A 394 8.08 -10.55 -0.06
CA GLY A 394 7.58 -9.40 -0.80
C GLY A 394 7.02 -9.74 -2.18
N MET A 395 6.34 -8.80 -2.80
CA MET A 395 5.64 -9.00 -4.06
C MET A 395 5.63 -7.72 -4.88
N HIS A 396 5.71 -7.87 -6.20
CA HIS A 396 5.44 -6.76 -7.09
C HIS A 396 3.98 -6.35 -6.98
N THR A 397 3.74 -5.05 -6.95
CA THR A 397 2.39 -4.51 -7.08
C THR A 397 2.17 -4.03 -8.51
N ASN A 398 0.91 -4.02 -8.93
CA ASN A 398 0.49 -3.50 -10.22
C ASN A 398 0.57 -1.98 -10.17
N SER A 399 1.39 -1.42 -11.07
CA SER A 399 1.64 0.03 -11.14
C SER A 399 0.37 0.88 -11.28
N LYS A 400 -0.74 0.34 -11.81
CA LYS A 400 -2.03 1.04 -11.85
C LYS A 400 -2.58 1.31 -10.45
N TYR A 401 -2.57 0.30 -9.58
CA TYR A 401 -3.01 0.45 -8.19
C TYR A 401 -2.10 1.42 -7.43
N THR A 402 -0.77 1.31 -7.63
CA THR A 402 0.20 2.26 -7.05
C THR A 402 -0.03 3.68 -7.56
N SER A 403 -0.33 3.88 -8.85
CA SER A 403 -0.61 5.21 -9.42
C SER A 403 -1.88 5.82 -8.81
N ILE A 404 -2.95 5.05 -8.69
CA ILE A 404 -4.20 5.50 -8.04
C ILE A 404 -3.94 5.89 -6.59
N ALA A 405 -3.26 5.03 -5.82
CA ALA A 405 -2.95 5.31 -4.42
C ALA A 405 -2.02 6.51 -4.24
N HIS A 406 -1.03 6.66 -5.13
CA HIS A 406 -0.10 7.79 -5.18
C HIS A 406 -0.83 9.12 -5.34
N TYR A 407 -1.70 9.23 -6.34
CA TYR A 407 -2.49 10.43 -6.57
C TYR A 407 -3.51 10.68 -5.46
N TRP A 408 -4.12 9.62 -4.91
CA TRP A 408 -5.04 9.74 -3.78
C TRP A 408 -4.33 10.37 -2.56
N LEU A 409 -3.12 9.92 -2.25
CA LEU A 409 -2.32 10.46 -1.14
C LEU A 409 -1.87 11.90 -1.40
N ILE A 410 -1.54 12.27 -2.64
CA ILE A 410 -1.22 13.66 -3.00
C ILE A 410 -2.44 14.56 -2.77
N LYS A 411 -3.61 14.12 -3.22
CA LYS A 411 -4.87 14.87 -3.05
C LYS A 411 -5.22 15.08 -1.59
N GLU A 412 -4.97 14.10 -0.73
CA GLU A 412 -5.19 14.19 0.72
C GLU A 412 -4.13 15.04 1.43
N MET A 413 -2.90 15.06 0.91
CA MET A 413 -1.78 15.78 1.51
C MET A 413 -1.86 17.30 1.28
N ILE A 414 -2.36 17.74 0.12
CA ILE A 414 -2.31 19.13 -0.31
C ILE A 414 -3.70 19.77 -0.28
N ASN A 415 -3.83 20.88 0.43
CA ASN A 415 -5.04 21.69 0.41
C ASN A 415 -5.05 22.60 -0.84
N CYS A 416 -5.65 22.10 -1.92
CA CYS A 416 -5.77 22.80 -3.20
C CYS A 416 -7.03 22.39 -3.96
N ASN A 417 -7.68 23.36 -4.60
CA ASN A 417 -8.87 23.13 -5.42
C ASN A 417 -8.55 23.08 -6.93
N LYS A 418 -7.47 23.73 -7.38
CA LYS A 418 -7.10 23.83 -8.80
C LYS A 418 -5.87 22.99 -9.13
N TRP A 419 -6.05 22.02 -10.03
CA TRP A 419 -5.00 21.04 -10.33
C TRP A 419 -4.68 20.99 -11.80
N ASN A 420 -3.44 21.28 -12.15
CA ASN A 420 -2.92 21.05 -13.48
C ASN A 420 -2.02 19.82 -13.48
N PHE A 421 -2.20 18.93 -14.44
CA PHE A 421 -1.42 17.71 -14.58
C PHE A 421 -0.59 17.77 -15.87
N VAL A 422 0.64 17.32 -15.78
CA VAL A 422 1.54 17.12 -16.91
C VAL A 422 2.10 15.71 -16.80
N SER A 423 1.93 14.89 -17.85
CA SER A 423 2.55 13.57 -17.92
C SER A 423 2.65 13.09 -19.36
N ASP A 424 3.39 12.00 -19.55
CA ASP A 424 3.37 11.23 -20.79
C ASP A 424 2.02 10.53 -21.01
N GLU A 425 1.81 9.98 -22.22
CA GLU A 425 0.64 9.19 -22.62
C GLU A 425 0.64 7.78 -22.00
N ASP A 426 0.77 7.70 -20.67
CA ASP A 426 0.72 6.45 -19.92
C ASP A 426 -0.70 6.15 -19.41
N SER A 427 -1.25 5.01 -19.82
CA SER A 427 -2.63 4.63 -19.49
C SER A 427 -2.91 4.50 -17.99
N ALA A 428 -1.92 4.10 -17.17
CA ALA A 428 -2.11 3.99 -15.73
C ALA A 428 -2.16 5.37 -15.06
N ILE A 429 -1.33 6.31 -15.51
CA ILE A 429 -1.35 7.71 -15.04
C ILE A 429 -2.67 8.38 -15.44
N ILE A 430 -3.05 8.28 -16.71
CA ILE A 430 -4.30 8.85 -17.24
C ILE A 430 -5.50 8.32 -16.44
N ASP A 431 -5.61 7.00 -16.28
CA ASP A 431 -6.71 6.36 -15.55
C ASP A 431 -6.75 6.78 -14.07
N ALA A 432 -5.58 6.91 -13.43
CA ALA A 432 -5.50 7.35 -12.05
C ALA A 432 -5.94 8.82 -11.87
N ILE A 433 -5.47 9.75 -12.71
CA ILE A 433 -5.88 11.16 -12.66
C ILE A 433 -7.39 11.27 -12.85
N MET A 434 -7.93 10.63 -13.89
CA MET A 434 -9.36 10.71 -14.23
C MET A 434 -10.26 10.16 -13.14
N ARG A 435 -9.79 9.20 -12.33
CA ARG A 435 -10.54 8.62 -11.21
C ARG A 435 -10.40 9.41 -9.93
N VAL A 436 -9.18 9.80 -9.56
CA VAL A 436 -8.90 10.45 -8.27
C VAL A 436 -9.38 11.92 -8.27
N PHE A 437 -9.19 12.63 -9.38
CA PHE A 437 -9.54 14.06 -9.52
C PHE A 437 -10.85 14.30 -10.28
N THR A 438 -11.68 13.26 -10.37
CA THR A 438 -13.01 13.29 -11.00
C THR A 438 -13.79 14.58 -10.74
N GLN A 439 -13.94 14.95 -9.46
CA GLN A 439 -14.74 16.11 -9.07
C GLN A 439 -14.12 17.42 -9.57
N SER A 440 -12.81 17.62 -9.37
CA SER A 440 -12.09 18.82 -9.82
C SER A 440 -12.12 18.97 -11.35
N ILE A 441 -12.06 17.86 -12.09
CA ILE A 441 -12.20 17.85 -13.56
C ILE A 441 -13.63 18.24 -13.97
N LYS A 442 -14.65 17.68 -13.33
CA LYS A 442 -16.06 18.03 -13.58
C LYS A 442 -16.34 19.51 -13.31
N ASP A 443 -15.76 20.05 -12.24
CA ASP A 443 -15.92 21.44 -11.82
C ASP A 443 -15.05 22.41 -12.65
N ARG A 444 -14.35 21.90 -13.67
CA ARG A 444 -13.43 22.65 -14.55
C ARG A 444 -12.32 23.38 -13.79
N GLN A 445 -11.94 22.85 -12.62
CA GLN A 445 -10.82 23.31 -11.82
C GLN A 445 -9.53 22.53 -12.12
N SER A 446 -9.61 21.52 -12.99
CA SER A 446 -8.45 20.73 -13.39
C SER A 446 -8.22 20.68 -14.89
N HIS A 447 -6.96 20.80 -15.28
CA HIS A 447 -6.50 20.68 -16.66
C HIS A 447 -5.43 19.62 -16.77
N TYR A 448 -5.45 18.83 -17.84
CA TYR A 448 -4.45 17.79 -18.08
C TYR A 448 -3.78 18.00 -19.43
N PHE A 449 -2.46 18.16 -19.39
CA PHE A 449 -1.59 18.32 -20.53
C PHE A 449 -0.84 17.00 -20.75
N LEU A 450 -1.05 16.39 -21.91
CA LEU A 450 -0.35 15.17 -22.31
C LEU A 450 0.87 15.53 -23.16
N CYS A 451 2.05 15.11 -22.70
CA CYS A 451 3.27 15.15 -23.49
C CYS A 451 3.20 14.03 -24.53
N LYS A 452 3.08 14.42 -25.79
CA LYS A 452 3.13 13.50 -26.92
C LYS A 452 4.50 13.57 -27.56
N LEU A 453 5.12 12.41 -27.77
CA LEU A 453 6.30 12.30 -28.63
C LEU A 453 5.80 12.25 -30.07
N ASP A 454 6.36 13.12 -30.91
CA ASP A 454 6.12 13.07 -32.35
C ASP A 454 6.90 11.87 -32.91
N HIS A 455 6.20 10.77 -33.15
CA HIS A 455 6.76 9.57 -33.77
C HIS A 455 6.73 9.74 -35.29
N ASN A 456 7.57 10.63 -35.82
CA ASN A 456 7.88 10.67 -37.25
C ASN A 456 8.92 9.60 -37.62
#